data_AF-A0A955IW83-F1
#
_entry.id   AF-A0A955IW83-F1
#
_cell.length_a   1.000
_cell.length_b   1.000
_cell.length_c   1.000
_cell.angle_alpha   90.00
_cell.angle_beta   90.00
_cell.angle_gamma   90.00
#
_symmetry.space_group_name_H-M   'P 1'
#
loop_
_entity.id
_entity.type
_entity.pdbx_description
1 polymer ?
#
loop_
_entity_poly.entity_id
_entity_poly.type
_entity_poly.pdbx_seq_one_letter_code
_entity_poly.pdbx_strand_id
1 'polypeptide(L)'
;MVALVEDWELKDFKNQEEALEQKGERGLIMYWAKNLNVKVIPTDFDHNTCKHIKVLATEFQYEDIVLFIFLYRVKSQTLDKWIEKENLEEYLVEKVNSNLECASLPKTTFDELQKLHIAKFDQTIQERSHVKAWEDLSVKKPDNGVNTIFKAFHTLRDRNFLYQIVANYEQGKNVYVIYGCDHAQFHRPILDKLFNQTQ
;
A
#
# COMPACT_ATOMS: atom_id res chain seq x y z
N MET A 1 20.38 5.90 14.90
CA MET A 1 18.92 5.95 14.96
C MET A 1 18.36 5.87 13.55
N VAL A 2 17.25 5.18 13.33
CA VAL A 2 16.54 5.12 12.05
C VAL A 2 15.05 5.34 12.26
N ALA A 3 14.38 5.98 11.31
CA ALA A 3 12.93 6.13 11.26
C ALA A 3 12.40 5.26 10.12
N LEU A 4 11.54 4.28 10.44
CA LEU A 4 10.81 3.49 9.47
C LEU A 4 9.44 4.14 9.26
N VAL A 5 9.17 4.61 8.05
CA VAL A 5 7.93 5.31 7.72
C VAL A 5 7.16 4.50 6.68
N GLU A 6 5.87 4.30 6.92
CA GLU A 6 4.93 3.79 5.92
C GLU A 6 4.67 4.88 4.87
N ASP A 7 5.56 4.98 3.88
CA ASP A 7 5.39 5.84 2.70
C ASP A 7 6.11 5.25 1.49
N TRP A 8 5.59 5.54 0.29
CA TRP A 8 6.08 5.03 -0.99
C TRP A 8 7.16 5.92 -1.59
N GLU A 9 7.18 7.20 -1.20
CA GLU A 9 8.15 8.18 -1.69
C GLU A 9 8.78 8.95 -0.53
N LEU A 10 10.11 8.96 -0.49
CA LEU A 10 10.84 9.92 0.35
C LEU A 10 10.80 11.28 -0.31
N LYS A 11 10.00 12.19 0.23
CA LYS A 11 9.96 13.57 -0.21
C LYS A 11 10.72 14.48 0.75
N ASP A 12 11.52 15.35 0.16
CA ASP A 12 12.18 16.43 0.88
C ASP A 12 11.26 17.63 0.99
N PHE A 13 10.75 17.88 2.20
CA PHE A 13 9.93 19.05 2.50
C PHE A 13 10.79 20.24 2.92
N LYS A 14 10.43 21.45 2.47
CA LYS A 14 11.17 22.67 2.81
C LYS A 14 10.89 23.15 4.24
N ASN A 15 9.66 22.94 4.71
CA ASN A 15 9.20 23.36 6.03
C ASN A 15 8.12 22.42 6.59
N GLN A 16 7.76 22.62 7.87
CA GLN A 16 6.76 21.81 8.57
C GLN A 16 5.35 21.92 7.96
N GLU A 17 4.98 23.11 7.50
CA GLU A 17 3.66 23.40 6.93
C GLU A 17 3.47 22.63 5.62
N GLU A 18 4.44 22.68 4.72
CA GLU A 18 4.46 21.91 3.47
C GLU A 18 4.36 20.40 3.73
N ALA A 19 5.09 19.93 4.75
CA ALA A 19 5.10 18.52 5.11
C ALA A 19 3.71 18.05 5.59
N LEU A 20 3.06 18.85 6.43
CA LEU A 20 1.73 18.57 6.95
C LEU A 20 0.65 18.66 5.87
N GLU A 21 0.70 19.68 5.00
CA GLU A 21 -0.29 19.88 3.94
C GLU A 21 -0.31 18.77 2.90
N GLN A 22 0.88 18.27 2.54
CA GLN A 22 1.05 17.28 1.48
C GLN A 22 0.92 15.85 1.96
N LYS A 23 1.46 15.52 3.14
CA LYS A 23 1.55 14.13 3.63
C LYS A 23 1.11 13.97 5.10
N GLY A 24 0.48 14.99 5.69
CA GLY A 24 -0.04 14.92 7.06
C GLY A 24 1.05 14.63 8.10
N GLU A 25 0.72 13.80 9.08
CA GLU A 25 1.64 13.38 10.15
C GLU A 25 2.90 12.68 9.60
N ARG A 26 2.75 11.85 8.56
CA ARG A 26 3.89 11.15 7.93
C ARG A 26 4.89 12.14 7.33
N GLY A 27 4.37 13.16 6.64
CA GLY A 27 5.15 14.28 6.11
C GLY A 27 5.95 14.98 7.19
N LEU A 28 5.27 15.39 8.27
CA LEU A 28 5.88 16.12 9.37
C LEU A 28 7.04 15.34 10.01
N ILE A 29 6.88 14.02 10.17
CA ILE A 29 7.92 13.19 10.77
C ILE A 29 9.11 12.98 9.82
N MET A 30 8.86 12.81 8.51
CA MET A 30 9.95 12.79 7.51
C MET A 30 10.76 14.09 7.53
N TYR A 31 10.09 15.23 7.62
CA TYR A 31 10.73 16.54 7.75
C TYR A 31 11.61 16.62 9.01
N TRP A 32 11.09 16.22 10.18
CA TRP A 32 11.86 16.24 11.42
C TRP A 32 13.02 15.25 11.41
N ALA A 33 12.82 14.03 10.91
CA ALA A 33 13.86 13.02 10.82
C ALA A 33 15.05 13.53 9.98
N LYS A 34 14.76 14.18 8.84
CA LYS A 34 15.79 14.82 8.02
C LYS A 34 16.55 15.90 8.78
N ASN A 35 15.85 16.83 9.43
CA ASN A 35 16.49 17.91 10.20
C ASN A 35 17.35 17.41 11.36
N LEU A 36 17.02 16.25 11.92
CA LEU A 36 17.76 15.59 12.99
C LEU A 36 18.85 14.62 12.47
N ASN A 37 19.11 14.58 11.15
CA ASN A 37 20.01 13.62 10.50
C ASN A 37 19.69 12.16 10.84
N VAL A 38 18.41 11.85 11.07
CA VAL A 38 17.91 10.49 11.25
C VAL A 38 17.60 9.91 9.87
N LYS A 39 18.21 8.77 9.55
CA LYS A 39 17.92 8.06 8.29
C LYS A 39 16.47 7.61 8.27
N VAL A 40 15.72 8.09 7.28
CA VAL A 40 14.37 7.61 6.97
C VAL A 40 14.48 6.44 6.00
N ILE A 41 13.78 5.35 6.29
CA ILE A 41 13.64 4.21 5.40
C ILE A 41 12.15 4.11 5.04
N PRO A 42 11.79 4.32 3.76
CA PRO A 42 10.43 4.09 3.29
C PRO A 42 10.21 2.58 3.28
N THR A 43 9.02 2.17 3.67
CA THR A 43 8.70 0.74 3.81
C THR A 43 7.48 0.31 3.02
N ASP A 44 6.91 1.22 2.23
CA ASP A 44 5.63 0.98 1.59
C ASP A 44 5.72 0.09 0.34
N PHE A 45 4.52 -0.36 -0.02
CA PHE A 45 4.08 -1.06 -1.22
C PHE A 45 5.08 -1.03 -2.36
N ASP A 46 5.27 0.12 -3.03
CA ASP A 46 5.89 0.18 -4.37
C ASP A 46 7.33 -0.37 -4.44
N HIS A 47 8.09 -0.37 -3.33
CA HIS A 47 9.44 -0.96 -3.33
C HIS A 47 9.42 -2.50 -3.38
N ASN A 48 8.34 -3.14 -2.90
CA ASN A 48 8.21 -4.60 -2.84
C ASN A 48 6.95 -5.13 -3.55
N THR A 49 6.15 -4.28 -4.18
CA THR A 49 4.86 -4.63 -4.80
C THR A 49 5.00 -5.80 -5.74
N CYS A 50 6.00 -5.80 -6.61
CA CYS A 50 6.17 -6.87 -7.57
C CYS A 50 6.42 -8.22 -6.89
N LYS A 51 7.20 -8.24 -5.80
CA LYS A 51 7.46 -9.45 -5.03
C LYS A 51 6.20 -9.94 -4.34
N HIS A 52 5.43 -9.02 -3.74
CA HIS A 52 4.17 -9.37 -3.08
C HIS A 52 3.14 -9.88 -4.09
N ILE A 53 2.97 -9.22 -5.24
CA ILE A 53 2.05 -9.67 -6.30
C ILE A 53 2.48 -11.03 -6.83
N LYS A 54 3.78 -11.28 -7.06
CA LYS A 54 4.26 -12.62 -7.46
C LYS A 54 3.86 -13.69 -6.46
N VAL A 55 4.06 -13.44 -5.16
CA VAL A 55 3.66 -14.38 -4.10
C VAL A 55 2.15 -14.60 -4.13
N LEU A 56 1.36 -13.53 -4.16
CA LEU A 56 -0.11 -13.63 -4.21
C LEU A 56 -0.60 -14.36 -5.47
N ALA A 57 0.03 -14.15 -6.62
CA ALA A 57 -0.33 -14.83 -7.86
C ALA A 57 -0.06 -16.34 -7.84
N THR A 58 0.70 -16.87 -6.87
CA THR A 58 0.85 -18.32 -6.68
C THR A 58 -0.31 -18.94 -5.89
N GLU A 59 -1.10 -18.13 -5.19
CA GLU A 59 -2.14 -18.58 -4.26
C GLU A 59 -3.56 -18.20 -4.75
N PHE A 60 -3.68 -17.18 -5.60
CA PHE A 60 -4.95 -16.61 -6.02
C PHE A 60 -5.14 -16.64 -7.53
N GLN A 61 -6.41 -16.61 -7.96
CA GLN A 61 -6.78 -16.56 -9.38
C GLN A 61 -6.36 -15.23 -10.00
N TYR A 62 -6.01 -15.28 -11.29
CA TYR A 62 -5.54 -14.12 -12.05
C TYR A 62 -6.52 -12.94 -11.99
N GLU A 63 -7.81 -13.22 -12.17
CA GLU A 63 -8.88 -12.22 -12.18
C GLU A 63 -8.97 -11.47 -10.85
N ASP A 64 -8.81 -12.19 -9.73
CA ASP A 64 -8.85 -11.59 -8.40
C ASP A 64 -7.59 -10.76 -8.12
N ILE A 65 -6.43 -11.18 -8.63
CA ILE A 65 -5.19 -10.40 -8.57
C ILE A 65 -5.31 -9.11 -9.37
N VAL A 66 -5.83 -9.18 -10.60
CA VAL A 66 -6.03 -8.01 -11.47
C VAL A 66 -6.96 -7.00 -10.79
N LEU A 67 -8.10 -7.45 -10.27
CA LEU A 67 -9.05 -6.59 -9.55
C LEU A 67 -8.46 -6.02 -8.26
N PHE A 68 -7.69 -6.81 -7.50
CA PHE A 68 -6.99 -6.33 -6.32
C PHE A 68 -6.03 -5.19 -6.67
N ILE A 69 -5.20 -5.35 -7.71
CA ILE A 69 -4.23 -4.31 -8.12
C ILE A 69 -4.99 -3.04 -8.53
N PHE A 70 -6.06 -3.18 -9.31
CA PHE A 70 -6.90 -2.07 -9.73
C PHE A 70 -7.47 -1.28 -8.54
N LEU A 71 -8.16 -1.97 -7.62
CA LEU A 71 -8.75 -1.33 -6.45
C LEU A 71 -7.71 -0.73 -5.50
N TYR A 72 -6.56 -1.39 -5.35
CA TYR A 72 -5.44 -0.85 -4.59
C TYR A 72 -4.93 0.46 -5.19
N ARG A 73 -4.74 0.52 -6.52
CA ARG A 73 -4.30 1.73 -7.21
C ARG A 73 -5.31 2.85 -7.08
N VAL A 74 -6.60 2.55 -7.25
CA VAL A 74 -7.69 3.48 -6.97
C VAL A 74 -7.55 4.08 -5.56
N LYS A 75 -7.42 3.24 -4.52
CA LYS A 75 -7.32 3.69 -3.12
C LYS A 75 -6.04 4.49 -2.83
N SER A 76 -4.91 4.12 -3.42
CA SER A 76 -3.67 4.89 -3.24
C SER A 76 -3.77 6.31 -3.83
N GLN A 77 -4.51 6.47 -4.93
CA GLN A 77 -4.60 7.73 -5.67
C GLN A 77 -5.70 8.66 -5.12
N THR A 78 -6.70 8.13 -4.40
CA THR A 78 -7.73 8.94 -3.71
C THR A 78 -7.16 9.66 -2.48
N LEU A 79 -6.17 9.06 -1.83
CA LEU A 79 -5.51 9.62 -0.63
C LEU A 79 -4.59 10.81 -0.96
N ASP A 80 -3.99 10.85 -2.14
CA ASP A 80 -3.00 11.87 -2.53
C ASP A 80 -3.62 13.15 -3.18
N LYS A 81 -4.90 13.47 -2.91
CA LYS A 81 -5.61 14.64 -3.47
C LYS A 81 -5.44 14.75 -5.01
N TRP A 82 -6.10 13.83 -5.71
CA TRP A 82 -6.52 13.91 -7.12
C TRP A 82 -5.67 14.72 -8.11
N ILE A 83 -5.00 13.98 -8.96
CA ILE A 83 -4.57 14.45 -10.27
C ILE A 83 -5.84 14.70 -11.12
N GLU A 84 -6.01 15.92 -11.62
CA GLU A 84 -6.90 16.23 -12.75
C GLU A 84 -6.36 15.61 -14.04
N LYS A 85 -6.37 14.29 -14.13
CA LYS A 85 -6.00 13.58 -15.36
C LYS A 85 -7.26 13.45 -16.22
N GLU A 86 -7.24 14.07 -17.39
CA GLU A 86 -8.29 13.93 -18.42
C GLU A 86 -8.46 12.46 -18.88
N ASN A 87 -7.47 11.58 -18.62
CA ASN A 87 -7.49 10.16 -18.98
C ASN A 87 -7.23 9.24 -17.76
N LEU A 88 -8.10 9.30 -16.75
CA LEU A 88 -7.95 8.49 -15.53
C LEU A 88 -7.92 6.97 -15.83
N GLU A 89 -8.73 6.50 -16.77
CA GLU A 89 -8.81 5.08 -17.15
C GLU A 89 -7.50 4.57 -17.72
N GLU A 90 -6.96 5.27 -18.72
CA GLU A 90 -5.67 4.95 -19.33
C GLU A 90 -4.55 4.93 -18.29
N TYR A 91 -4.55 5.91 -17.38
CA TYR A 91 -3.58 5.98 -16.30
C TYR A 91 -3.71 4.79 -15.33
N LEU A 92 -4.92 4.42 -14.91
CA LEU A 92 -5.13 3.27 -14.03
C LEU A 92 -4.72 1.97 -14.71
N VAL A 93 -5.06 1.80 -16.00
CA VAL A 93 -4.63 0.64 -16.79
C VAL A 93 -3.12 0.58 -16.92
N GLU A 94 -2.45 1.70 -17.18
CA GLU A 94 -0.99 1.79 -17.21
C GLU A 94 -0.37 1.33 -15.89
N LYS A 95 -0.91 1.80 -14.75
CA LYS A 95 -0.41 1.41 -13.43
C LYS A 95 -0.68 -0.05 -13.10
N VAL A 96 -1.86 -0.57 -13.43
CA VAL A 96 -2.19 -1.99 -13.27
C VAL A 96 -1.24 -2.84 -14.11
N ASN A 97 -1.06 -2.50 -15.38
CA ASN A 97 -0.19 -3.24 -16.29
C ASN A 97 1.28 -3.19 -15.88
N SER A 98 1.76 -2.05 -15.37
CA SER A 98 3.11 -1.97 -14.80
C SER A 98 3.30 -2.97 -13.65
N ASN A 99 2.30 -3.15 -12.79
CA ASN A 99 2.34 -4.14 -11.73
C ASN A 99 2.23 -5.59 -12.22
N LEU A 100 1.38 -5.84 -13.21
CA LEU A 100 1.23 -7.17 -13.83
C LEU A 100 2.52 -7.59 -14.56
N GLU A 101 3.11 -6.71 -15.36
CA GLU A 101 4.37 -6.94 -16.07
C GLU A 101 5.51 -7.24 -15.10
N CYS A 102 5.63 -6.45 -14.03
CA CYS A 102 6.64 -6.67 -13.02
C CYS A 102 6.47 -8.02 -12.30
N ALA A 103 5.23 -8.50 -12.19
CA ALA A 103 4.86 -9.82 -11.68
C ALA A 103 4.94 -10.94 -12.73
N SER A 104 5.30 -10.63 -13.98
CA SER A 104 5.30 -11.57 -15.12
C SER A 104 3.93 -12.17 -15.41
N LEU A 105 2.87 -11.38 -15.21
CA LEU A 105 1.48 -11.72 -15.49
C LEU A 105 1.00 -11.08 -16.81
N PRO A 106 0.00 -11.67 -17.49
CA PRO A 106 -0.60 -11.07 -18.68
C PRO A 106 -1.14 -9.67 -18.40
N LYS A 107 -0.99 -8.76 -19.36
CA LYS A 107 -1.59 -7.42 -19.32
C LYS A 107 -3.11 -7.50 -19.40
N THR A 108 -3.78 -6.46 -18.92
CA THR A 108 -5.22 -6.26 -19.01
C THR A 108 -5.55 -4.96 -19.73
N THR A 109 -6.78 -4.87 -20.23
CA THR A 109 -7.40 -3.66 -20.77
C THR A 109 -8.43 -3.09 -19.79
N PHE A 110 -8.90 -1.88 -20.03
CA PHE A 110 -9.99 -1.30 -19.25
C PHE A 110 -11.29 -2.10 -19.41
N ASP A 111 -11.60 -2.55 -20.63
CA ASP A 111 -12.78 -3.37 -20.90
C ASP A 111 -12.77 -4.71 -20.14
N GLU A 112 -11.59 -5.33 -20.01
CA GLU A 112 -11.43 -6.53 -19.18
C GLU A 112 -11.63 -6.22 -17.69
N LEU A 113 -11.02 -5.15 -17.19
CA LEU A 113 -11.24 -4.69 -15.80
C LEU A 113 -12.71 -4.45 -15.52
N GLN A 114 -13.42 -3.80 -16.44
CA GLN A 114 -14.85 -3.54 -16.36
C GLN A 114 -15.65 -4.85 -16.29
N LYS A 115 -15.36 -5.82 -17.17
CA LYS A 115 -16.01 -7.13 -17.16
C LYS A 115 -15.78 -7.89 -15.86
N LEU A 116 -14.54 -7.90 -15.37
CA LEU A 116 -14.17 -8.54 -14.11
C LEU A 116 -14.88 -7.87 -12.92
N HIS A 117 -14.93 -6.55 -12.91
CA HIS A 117 -15.58 -5.78 -11.84
C HIS A 117 -17.09 -6.04 -11.81
N ILE A 118 -17.76 -6.05 -12.96
CA ILE A 118 -19.17 -6.41 -13.06
C ILE A 118 -19.38 -7.85 -12.59
N ALA A 119 -18.57 -8.81 -13.06
CA ALA A 119 -18.73 -10.22 -12.68
C ALA A 119 -18.58 -10.45 -11.17
N LYS A 120 -17.69 -9.70 -10.50
CA LYS A 120 -17.41 -9.87 -9.06
C LYS A 120 -18.35 -9.05 -8.17
N PHE A 121 -18.62 -7.82 -8.56
CA PHE A 121 -19.30 -6.83 -7.71
C PHE A 121 -20.71 -6.48 -8.18
N ASP A 122 -21.13 -6.94 -9.35
CA ASP A 122 -22.41 -6.61 -10.00
C ASP A 122 -22.56 -5.10 -10.25
N GLN A 123 -21.45 -4.44 -10.57
CA GLN A 123 -21.39 -2.99 -10.77
C GLN A 123 -20.40 -2.61 -11.86
N THR A 124 -20.69 -1.51 -12.55
CA THR A 124 -19.75 -0.87 -13.47
C THR A 124 -18.74 -0.02 -12.70
N ILE A 125 -17.52 0.09 -13.23
CA ILE A 125 -16.56 1.11 -12.82
C ILE A 125 -17.16 2.46 -13.29
N GLN A 126 -17.85 3.19 -12.40
CA GLN A 126 -18.50 4.48 -12.73
C GLN A 126 -17.54 5.67 -12.72
N GLU A 127 -17.87 6.74 -13.43
CA GLU A 127 -17.03 7.94 -13.51
C GLU A 127 -16.60 8.53 -12.14
N ARG A 128 -15.53 9.30 -12.22
CA ARG A 128 -14.77 10.09 -11.24
C ARG A 128 -15.45 10.53 -9.94
N SER A 129 -16.76 10.76 -9.92
CA SER A 129 -17.52 11.16 -8.73
C SER A 129 -17.73 10.04 -7.71
N HIS A 130 -17.53 8.76 -8.10
CA HIS A 130 -17.88 7.59 -7.29
C HIS A 130 -16.69 6.82 -6.74
N VAL A 131 -15.49 7.40 -6.70
CA VAL A 131 -14.32 6.64 -6.22
C VAL A 131 -14.41 6.25 -4.74
N LYS A 132 -15.10 7.06 -3.92
CA LYS A 132 -15.47 6.65 -2.55
C LYS A 132 -16.36 5.39 -2.54
N ALA A 133 -17.18 5.17 -3.57
CA ALA A 133 -17.98 3.97 -3.70
C ALA A 133 -17.12 2.74 -4.06
N TRP A 134 -16.00 2.90 -4.75
CA TRP A 134 -15.08 1.79 -5.05
C TRP A 134 -14.30 1.30 -3.83
N GLU A 135 -13.98 2.19 -2.89
CA GLU A 135 -13.43 1.83 -1.57
C GLU A 135 -14.44 0.99 -0.76
N ASP A 136 -15.73 1.34 -0.85
CA ASP A 136 -16.86 0.72 -0.15
C ASP A 136 -17.23 -0.69 -0.69
N LEU A 137 -16.81 -1.04 -1.91
CA LEU A 137 -17.14 -2.33 -2.54
C LEU A 137 -16.34 -3.52 -1.98
N SER A 138 -15.14 -3.26 -1.45
CA SER A 138 -14.42 -4.25 -0.65
C SER A 138 -15.17 -4.59 0.66
N VAL A 139 -15.99 -3.67 1.16
CA VAL A 139 -16.64 -3.80 2.48
C VAL A 139 -17.98 -4.57 2.40
N LYS A 140 -18.71 -4.48 1.28
CA LYS A 140 -20.11 -4.99 1.20
C LYS A 140 -20.27 -6.48 0.86
N LYS A 141 -19.24 -7.15 0.32
CA LYS A 141 -19.24 -8.61 0.09
C LYS A 141 -18.04 -9.25 0.80
N PRO A 142 -18.15 -9.57 2.10
CA PRO A 142 -17.00 -9.97 2.93
C PRO A 142 -16.23 -11.20 2.41
N ASP A 143 -16.90 -12.11 1.69
CA ASP A 143 -16.32 -13.35 1.18
C ASP A 143 -16.07 -13.30 -0.34
N ASN A 144 -15.20 -12.38 -0.77
CA ASN A 144 -14.68 -12.40 -2.14
C ASN A 144 -13.14 -12.62 -2.12
N GLY A 145 -12.62 -13.24 -3.18
CA GLY A 145 -11.19 -13.53 -3.31
C GLY A 145 -10.32 -12.28 -3.20
N VAL A 146 -10.81 -11.13 -3.69
CA VAL A 146 -10.12 -9.83 -3.64
C VAL A 146 -9.89 -9.36 -2.19
N ASN A 147 -10.87 -9.49 -1.30
CA ASN A 147 -10.73 -9.16 0.12
C ASN A 147 -9.73 -10.08 0.84
N THR A 148 -9.71 -11.36 0.45
CA THR A 148 -8.73 -12.32 0.95
C THR A 148 -7.32 -11.93 0.49
N ILE A 149 -7.18 -11.50 -0.76
CA ILE A 149 -5.92 -10.94 -1.28
C ILE A 149 -5.52 -9.68 -0.50
N PHE A 150 -6.43 -8.74 -0.21
CA PHE A 150 -6.11 -7.58 0.62
C PHE A 150 -5.56 -7.98 1.99
N LYS A 151 -6.18 -8.96 2.67
CA LYS A 151 -5.69 -9.47 3.97
C LYS A 151 -4.31 -10.13 3.85
N ALA A 152 -4.12 -10.99 2.85
CA ALA A 152 -2.84 -11.66 2.59
C ALA A 152 -1.75 -10.63 2.25
N PHE A 153 -2.09 -9.65 1.42
CA PHE A 153 -1.24 -8.55 1.03
C PHE A 153 -0.78 -7.73 2.25
N HIS A 154 -1.72 -7.31 3.11
CA HIS A 154 -1.39 -6.59 4.34
C HIS A 154 -0.47 -7.42 5.22
N THR A 155 -0.72 -8.72 5.35
CA THR A 155 0.16 -9.63 6.11
C THR A 155 1.59 -9.67 5.55
N LEU A 156 1.76 -9.74 4.22
CA LEU A 156 3.08 -9.73 3.57
C LEU A 156 3.83 -8.41 3.82
N ARG A 157 3.13 -7.28 3.63
CA ARG A 157 3.68 -5.95 3.89
C ARG A 157 4.10 -5.80 5.36
N ASP A 158 3.23 -6.22 6.27
CA ASP A 158 3.43 -6.13 7.71
C ASP A 158 4.63 -6.98 8.17
N ARG A 159 4.78 -8.19 7.62
CA ARG A 159 5.99 -9.02 7.83
C ARG A 159 7.24 -8.33 7.33
N ASN A 160 7.21 -7.73 6.14
CA ASN A 160 8.35 -7.00 5.60
C ASN A 160 8.76 -5.83 6.50
N PHE A 161 7.78 -5.11 7.04
CA PHE A 161 8.00 -4.04 8.00
C PHE A 161 8.68 -4.54 9.28
N LEU A 162 8.17 -5.64 9.85
CA LEU A 162 8.79 -6.30 11.01
C LEU A 162 10.23 -6.75 10.73
N TYR A 163 10.51 -7.32 9.55
CA TYR A 163 11.87 -7.68 9.17
C TYR A 163 12.82 -6.48 9.12
N GLN A 164 12.34 -5.31 8.65
CA GLN A 164 13.15 -4.08 8.67
C GLN A 164 13.41 -3.59 10.09
N ILE A 165 12.42 -3.69 11.00
CA ILE A 165 12.60 -3.36 12.42
C ILE A 165 13.68 -4.26 13.03
N VAL A 166 13.53 -5.58 12.90
CA VAL A 166 14.46 -6.57 13.48
C VAL A 166 15.86 -6.39 12.92
N ALA A 167 16.02 -6.29 11.59
CA ALA A 167 17.33 -6.15 10.97
C ALA A 167 18.07 -4.86 11.40
N ASN A 168 17.36 -3.75 11.63
CA ASN A 168 17.99 -2.53 12.14
C ASN A 168 18.27 -2.61 13.65
N TYR A 169 17.41 -3.27 14.42
CA TYR A 169 17.61 -3.49 15.85
C TYR A 169 18.82 -4.40 16.12
N GLU A 170 18.96 -5.51 15.39
CA GLU A 170 20.11 -6.43 15.47
C GLU A 170 21.44 -5.74 15.12
N GLN A 171 21.39 -4.67 14.33
CA GLN A 171 22.55 -3.81 14.04
C GLN A 171 22.85 -2.78 15.15
N GLY A 172 22.19 -2.85 16.30
CA GLY A 172 22.36 -1.93 17.43
C GLY A 172 21.76 -0.54 17.20
N LYS A 173 20.84 -0.37 16.25
CA LYS A 173 20.21 0.93 15.98
C LYS A 173 18.96 1.12 16.84
N ASN A 174 18.79 2.32 17.38
CA ASN A 174 17.48 2.78 17.87
C ASN A 174 16.52 2.94 16.68
N VAL A 175 15.42 2.18 16.68
CA VAL A 175 14.39 2.16 15.62
C VAL A 175 13.15 2.91 16.09
N TYR A 176 12.76 3.95 15.36
CA TYR A 176 11.49 4.62 15.52
C TYR A 176 10.57 4.22 14.38
N VAL A 177 9.34 3.84 14.71
CA VAL A 177 8.42 3.22 13.78
C VAL A 177 7.18 4.09 13.68
N ILE A 178 6.83 4.49 12.46
CA ILE A 178 5.72 5.40 12.18
C ILE A 178 4.79 4.67 11.20
N TYR A 179 3.63 4.27 11.71
CA TYR A 179 2.63 3.48 11.01
C TYR A 179 1.26 4.18 11.06
N GLY A 180 0.44 4.01 10.02
CA GLY A 180 -0.95 4.49 10.04
C GLY A 180 -1.80 3.77 11.10
N CYS A 181 -2.81 4.46 11.64
CA CYS A 181 -3.67 3.98 12.73
C CYS A 181 -4.36 2.62 12.43
N ASP A 182 -4.66 2.32 11.17
CA ASP A 182 -5.33 1.08 10.75
C ASP A 182 -4.46 -0.20 10.91
N HIS A 183 -3.16 -0.05 11.22
CA HIS A 183 -2.20 -1.16 11.28
C HIS A 183 -1.67 -1.47 12.68
N ALA A 184 -1.92 -0.58 13.66
CA ALA A 184 -1.42 -0.68 15.03
C ALA A 184 -1.83 -1.98 15.76
N GLN A 185 -3.02 -2.50 15.47
CA GLN A 185 -3.62 -3.61 16.21
C GLN A 185 -3.00 -4.98 15.90
N PHE A 186 -2.43 -5.17 14.72
CA PHE A 186 -1.92 -6.48 14.29
C PHE A 186 -0.51 -6.81 14.82
N HIS A 187 0.30 -5.78 15.10
CA HIS A 187 1.72 -5.96 15.35
C HIS A 187 2.07 -6.11 16.83
N ARG A 188 1.24 -5.58 17.72
CA ARG A 188 1.50 -5.56 19.16
C ARG A 188 1.79 -6.96 19.74
N PRO A 189 1.01 -8.02 19.46
CA PRO A 189 1.30 -9.34 20.00
C PRO A 189 2.62 -9.96 19.50
N ILE A 190 3.06 -9.60 18.30
CA ILE A 190 4.30 -10.11 17.69
C ILE A 190 5.50 -9.34 18.25
N LEU A 191 5.38 -8.02 18.36
CA LEU A 191 6.39 -7.16 18.99
C LEU A 191 6.58 -7.54 20.46
N ASP A 192 5.49 -7.74 21.20
CA ASP A 192 5.55 -8.18 22.60
C ASP A 192 6.25 -9.54 22.73
N LYS A 193 6.04 -10.49 21.80
CA LYS A 193 6.79 -11.76 21.78
C LYS A 193 8.28 -11.57 21.49
N LEU A 194 8.63 -10.72 20.52
CA LEU A 194 10.03 -10.47 20.15
C LEU A 194 10.81 -9.79 21.29
N PHE A 195 10.19 -8.82 21.98
CA PHE A 195 10.83 -8.08 23.06
C PHE A 195 10.85 -8.83 24.40
N ASN A 196 9.92 -9.77 24.63
CA ASN A 196 9.92 -10.60 25.84
C ASN A 196 10.77 -11.88 25.72
N GLN A 197 11.35 -12.17 24.55
CA GLN A 197 12.30 -13.28 24.35
C GLN A 197 13.77 -12.86 24.47
N THR A 198 14.03 -11.57 24.68
CA THR A 198 15.37 -10.99 24.83
C THR A 198 15.71 -10.58 26.27
N GLN A 199 14.90 -11.01 27.26
CA GLN A 199 15.22 -10.96 28.70
C GLN A 199 15.58 -12.36 29.21
#